data_AF-A0A537ZTR7-F1
#
_entry.id   AF-A0A537ZTR7-F1
#
_cell.length_a   1.000
_cell.length_b   1.000
_cell.length_c   1.000
_cell.angle_alpha   90.00
_cell.angle_beta   90.00
_cell.angle_gamma   90.00
#
_symmetry.space_group_name_H-M   'P 1'
#
loop_
_entity.id
_entity.type
_entity.pdbx_description
1 polymer ?
#
loop_
_entity_poly.entity_id
_entity_poly.type
_entity_poly.pdbx_seq_one_letter_code
_entity_poly.pdbx_strand_id
1 'polypeptide(L)'
;MPVAVDPEAHDRLVALTSHLPHALANLLLNQAGTNRVEGHDPLAAAGGSLRDMTRVAGANPRIWVDIFLDNAEALSLALAEHRRRVEQVERALATGDAGFLARWIAEASGNRRRMLTQAYDQPGALQRLRVHVPDRPGVLAGITQALGAERINIEDFELQHLSRDRGGTLTVLVSGEDDARRAADLLEAQGYHVVVAAVLDE
;
A
#
# COMPACT_ATOMS: atom_id res chain seq x y z
N MET A 1 2.74 -17.27 15.37
CA MET A 1 3.89 -18.04 15.92
C MET A 1 5.11 -17.77 15.06
N PRO A 2 6.33 -17.69 15.61
CA PRO A 2 7.55 -17.62 14.80
C PRO A 2 7.67 -18.88 13.93
N VAL A 3 8.15 -18.72 12.70
CA VAL A 3 8.30 -19.79 11.70
C VAL A 3 9.79 -20.06 11.51
N ALA A 4 10.20 -21.31 11.67
CA ALA A 4 11.57 -21.73 11.35
C ALA A 4 11.74 -21.83 9.83
N VAL A 5 12.84 -21.30 9.31
CA VAL A 5 13.16 -21.28 7.90
C VAL A 5 14.65 -21.53 7.70
N ASP A 6 14.99 -22.25 6.64
CA ASP A 6 16.38 -22.43 6.21
C ASP A 6 17.02 -21.07 5.88
N PRO A 7 18.30 -20.82 6.23
CA PRO A 7 18.94 -19.51 6.02
C PRO A 7 18.91 -19.03 4.56
N GLU A 8 19.16 -19.91 3.59
CA GLU A 8 19.15 -19.49 2.18
C GLU A 8 17.72 -19.21 1.70
N ALA A 9 16.75 -19.99 2.19
CA ALA A 9 15.35 -19.73 1.93
C ALA A 9 14.88 -18.40 2.55
N HIS A 10 15.34 -18.09 3.76
CA HIS A 10 15.11 -16.82 4.43
C HIS A 10 15.62 -15.66 3.57
N ASP A 11 16.87 -15.74 3.10
CA ASP A 11 17.51 -14.68 2.34
C ASP A 11 16.79 -14.41 1.01
N ARG A 12 16.36 -15.46 0.31
CA ARG A 12 15.51 -15.32 -0.89
C ARG A 12 14.15 -14.72 -0.59
N LEU A 13 13.53 -15.09 0.55
CA LEU A 13 12.24 -14.53 0.96
C LEU A 13 12.36 -13.04 1.28
N VAL A 14 13.30 -12.64 2.12
CA VAL A 14 13.48 -11.22 2.50
C VAL A 14 14.01 -10.36 1.35
N ALA A 15 14.74 -10.96 0.39
CA ALA A 15 15.09 -10.29 -0.85
C ALA A 15 13.84 -9.80 -1.60
N LEU A 16 12.78 -10.61 -1.66
CA LEU A 16 11.53 -10.27 -2.36
C LEU A 16 10.59 -9.39 -1.52
N THR A 17 10.48 -9.64 -0.22
CA THR A 17 9.48 -9.00 0.65
C THR A 17 9.98 -7.75 1.37
N SER A 18 11.30 -7.51 1.40
CA SER A 18 11.90 -6.37 2.10
C SER A 18 12.97 -5.65 1.26
N HIS A 19 14.04 -6.34 0.84
CA HIS A 19 15.20 -5.67 0.24
C HIS A 19 14.89 -5.08 -1.14
N LEU A 20 14.22 -5.84 -2.01
CA LEU A 20 13.79 -5.35 -3.32
C LEU A 20 12.84 -4.15 -3.21
N PRO A 21 11.78 -4.18 -2.36
CA PRO A 21 10.98 -2.98 -2.09
C PRO A 21 11.80 -1.75 -1.68
N HIS A 22 12.78 -1.90 -0.80
CA HIS A 22 13.67 -0.80 -0.40
C HIS A 22 14.53 -0.30 -1.58
N ALA A 23 15.09 -1.20 -2.38
CA ALA A 23 15.87 -0.83 -3.57
C ALA A 23 15.01 -0.06 -4.59
N LEU A 24 13.80 -0.58 -4.90
CA LEU A 24 12.88 0.04 -5.84
C LEU A 24 12.35 1.39 -5.34
N ALA A 25 12.07 1.55 -4.04
CA ALA A 25 11.68 2.82 -3.46
C ALA A 25 12.75 3.90 -3.66
N ASN A 26 14.03 3.58 -3.41
CA ASN A 26 15.13 4.50 -3.65
C ASN A 26 15.31 4.81 -5.15
N LEU A 27 15.19 3.81 -6.03
CA LEU A 27 15.27 4.00 -7.47
C LEU A 27 14.17 4.96 -7.96
N LEU A 28 12.92 4.76 -7.56
CA LEU A 28 11.78 5.60 -7.94
C LEU A 28 11.96 7.04 -7.47
N LEU A 29 12.35 7.25 -6.20
CA LEU A 29 12.50 8.58 -5.65
C LEU A 29 13.67 9.34 -6.29
N ASN A 30 14.81 8.66 -6.48
CA ASN A 30 15.97 9.24 -7.14
C ASN A 30 15.65 9.59 -8.60
N GLN A 31 14.95 8.70 -9.33
CA GLN A 31 14.51 9.00 -10.70
C GLN A 31 13.64 10.25 -10.75
N ALA A 32 12.68 10.41 -9.84
CA ALA A 32 11.86 11.62 -9.79
C ALA A 32 12.71 12.87 -9.48
N GLY A 33 13.65 12.77 -8.54
CA GLY A 33 14.49 13.90 -8.10
C GLY A 33 15.54 14.37 -9.11
N THR A 34 16.06 13.46 -9.94
CA THR A 34 17.11 13.79 -10.93
C THR A 34 16.56 14.32 -12.27
N ASN A 35 15.25 14.31 -12.46
CA ASN A 35 14.62 14.75 -13.72
C ASN A 35 14.01 16.15 -13.61
N ARG A 36 13.90 16.82 -14.75
CA ARG A 36 13.14 18.08 -14.91
C ARG A 36 12.26 17.94 -16.14
N VAL A 37 10.97 18.26 -15.99
CA VAL A 37 9.98 18.17 -17.06
C VAL A 37 9.55 19.58 -17.41
N GLU A 38 10.04 20.10 -18.55
CA GLU A 38 9.72 21.46 -19.02
C GLU A 38 9.96 22.53 -17.93
N GLY A 39 11.04 22.38 -17.15
CA GLY A 39 11.38 23.29 -16.05
C GLY A 39 10.69 23.00 -14.72
N HIS A 40 9.75 22.05 -14.67
CA HIS A 40 9.07 21.63 -13.45
C HIS A 40 9.88 20.54 -12.73
N ASP A 41 9.88 20.62 -11.40
CA ASP A 41 10.41 19.59 -10.51
C ASP A 41 9.32 18.51 -10.26
N PRO A 42 9.51 17.25 -10.69
CA PRO A 42 8.56 16.18 -10.42
C PRO A 42 8.27 15.98 -8.93
N LEU A 43 9.23 16.25 -8.05
CA LEU A 43 9.03 16.12 -6.61
C LEU A 43 8.03 17.16 -6.07
N ALA A 44 7.96 18.34 -6.68
CA ALA A 44 6.96 19.35 -6.33
C ALA A 44 5.54 18.93 -6.71
N ALA A 45 5.39 18.02 -7.66
CA ALA A 45 4.12 17.46 -8.11
C ALA A 45 3.85 16.04 -7.57
N ALA A 46 4.62 15.58 -6.58
CA ALA A 46 4.50 14.23 -6.02
C ALA A 46 3.10 13.98 -5.41
N GLY A 47 2.30 13.15 -6.08
CA GLY A 47 1.02 12.66 -5.57
C GLY A 47 1.16 11.53 -4.55
N GLY A 48 0.02 11.03 -4.04
CA GLY A 48 -0.04 9.95 -3.06
C GLY A 48 0.74 8.71 -3.49
N SER A 49 0.54 8.23 -4.73
CA SER A 49 1.20 7.02 -5.22
C SER A 49 2.73 7.05 -5.14
N LEU A 50 3.38 8.20 -5.42
CA LEU A 50 4.83 8.30 -5.28
C LEU A 50 5.23 8.29 -3.80
N ARG A 51 4.50 9.01 -2.95
CA ARG A 51 4.78 9.05 -1.50
C ARG A 51 4.62 7.68 -0.85
N ASP A 52 3.56 6.96 -1.20
CA ASP A 52 3.25 5.64 -0.62
C ASP A 52 4.29 4.60 -1.04
N MET A 53 4.63 4.57 -2.34
CA MET A 53 5.64 3.65 -2.88
C MET A 53 7.06 3.95 -2.38
N THR A 54 7.34 5.20 -1.97
CA THR A 54 8.69 5.64 -1.57
C THR A 54 8.84 5.89 -0.06
N ARG A 55 7.86 5.51 0.77
CA ARG A 55 7.90 5.69 2.24
C ARG A 55 9.15 5.11 2.90
N VAL A 56 9.74 4.08 2.29
CA VAL A 56 10.95 3.39 2.79
C VAL A 56 12.26 3.84 2.11
N ALA A 57 12.18 4.76 1.14
CA ALA A 57 13.35 5.36 0.51
C ALA A 57 14.12 6.22 1.53
N GLY A 58 15.44 6.35 1.35
CA GLY A 58 16.29 7.15 2.24
C GLY A 58 16.45 6.56 3.64
N ALA A 59 16.18 5.25 3.82
CA ALA A 59 16.45 4.55 5.08
C ALA A 59 17.94 4.62 5.47
N ASN A 60 18.25 4.38 6.75
CA ASN A 60 19.59 4.60 7.32
C ASN A 60 20.70 3.86 6.52
N PRO A 61 21.60 4.58 5.84
CA PRO A 61 22.59 3.95 4.96
C PRO A 61 23.60 3.09 5.72
N ARG A 62 23.86 3.37 7.01
CA ARG A 62 24.76 2.54 7.83
C ARG A 62 24.24 1.12 8.08
N ILE A 63 22.93 0.91 7.91
CA ILE A 63 22.30 -0.40 8.11
C ILE A 63 21.99 -1.02 6.74
N TRP A 64 21.42 -0.23 5.84
CA TRP A 64 20.90 -0.75 4.58
C TRP A 64 21.99 -1.10 3.55
N VAL A 65 23.18 -0.50 3.66
CA VAL A 65 24.33 -0.94 2.84
C VAL A 65 24.71 -2.36 3.21
N ASP A 66 24.87 -2.67 4.49
CA ASP A 66 25.24 -4.01 4.97
C ASP A 66 24.15 -5.03 4.59
N ILE A 67 22.86 -4.70 4.81
CA ILE A 67 21.73 -5.56 4.40
C ILE A 67 21.76 -5.89 2.89
N PHE A 68 22.04 -4.89 2.05
CA PHE A 68 22.12 -5.12 0.60
C PHE A 68 23.35 -5.94 0.20
N LEU A 69 24.50 -5.71 0.83
CA LEU A 69 25.73 -6.42 0.51
C LEU A 69 25.72 -7.86 1.03
N ASP A 70 25.22 -8.09 2.25
CA ASP A 70 25.13 -9.42 2.85
C ASP A 70 24.17 -10.33 2.09
N ASN A 71 23.12 -9.77 1.47
CA ASN A 71 22.17 -10.52 0.64
C ASN A 71 22.24 -10.14 -0.86
N ALA A 72 23.43 -9.78 -1.34
CA ALA A 72 23.64 -9.23 -2.67
C ALA A 72 23.24 -10.21 -3.79
N GLU A 73 23.49 -11.50 -3.63
CA GLU A 73 23.17 -12.51 -4.64
C GLU A 73 21.65 -12.62 -4.86
N ALA A 74 20.89 -12.86 -3.80
CA ALA A 74 19.44 -13.00 -3.92
C ALA A 74 18.77 -11.68 -4.36
N LEU A 75 19.26 -10.54 -3.86
CA LEU A 75 18.78 -9.23 -4.28
C LEU A 75 19.07 -8.98 -5.77
N SER A 76 20.26 -9.34 -6.26
CA SER A 76 20.63 -9.17 -7.67
C SER A 76 19.75 -10.02 -8.59
N LEU A 77 19.45 -11.27 -8.19
CA LEU A 77 18.52 -12.13 -8.91
C LEU A 77 17.10 -11.54 -8.94
N ALA A 78 16.63 -11.01 -7.81
CA ALA A 78 15.33 -10.37 -7.69
C ALA A 78 15.22 -9.11 -8.56
N LEU A 79 16.26 -8.26 -8.58
CA LEU A 79 16.35 -7.08 -9.45
C LEU A 79 16.38 -7.46 -10.94
N ALA A 80 17.13 -8.51 -11.30
CA ALA A 80 17.18 -8.99 -12.68
C ALA A 80 15.83 -9.50 -13.18
N GLU A 81 15.08 -10.20 -12.32
CA GLU A 81 13.70 -10.60 -12.60
C GLU A 81 12.75 -9.40 -12.70
N HIS A 82 12.89 -8.42 -11.80
CA HIS A 82 12.10 -7.20 -11.85
C HIS A 82 12.31 -6.44 -13.17
N ARG A 83 13.57 -6.32 -13.62
CA ARG A 83 13.90 -5.72 -14.92
C ARG A 83 13.18 -6.43 -16.08
N ARG A 84 13.20 -7.76 -16.13
CA ARG A 84 12.48 -8.52 -17.17
C ARG A 84 10.98 -8.24 -17.17
N ARG A 85 10.38 -8.03 -15.99
CA ARG A 85 8.95 -7.68 -15.86
C ARG A 85 8.67 -6.27 -16.36
N VAL A 86 9.55 -5.30 -16.07
CA VAL A 86 9.46 -3.94 -16.63
C VAL A 86 9.50 -3.98 -18.16
N GLU A 87 10.43 -4.74 -18.74
CA GLU A 87 10.53 -4.90 -20.20
C GLU A 87 9.26 -5.50 -20.83
N GLN A 88 8.52 -6.36 -20.12
CA GLN A 88 7.23 -6.89 -20.60
C GLN A 88 6.17 -5.79 -20.67
N VAL A 89 6.10 -4.92 -19.65
CA VAL A 89 5.18 -3.79 -19.62
C VAL A 89 5.54 -2.77 -20.71
N GLU A 90 6.82 -2.47 -20.90
CA GLU A 90 7.30 -1.60 -21.97
C GLU A 90 6.90 -2.12 -23.36
N ARG A 91 7.07 -3.42 -23.61
CA ARG A 91 6.63 -4.04 -24.88
C ARG A 91 5.13 -3.92 -25.07
N ALA A 92 4.34 -4.21 -24.04
CA ALA A 92 2.88 -4.10 -24.12
C ALA A 92 2.42 -2.66 -24.41
N LEU A 93 3.08 -1.66 -23.82
CA LEU A 93 2.84 -0.25 -24.13
C LEU A 93 3.20 0.08 -25.58
N ALA A 94 4.36 -0.38 -26.06
CA ALA A 94 4.81 -0.13 -27.43
C ALA A 94 3.90 -0.74 -28.50
N THR A 95 3.27 -1.88 -28.20
CA THR A 95 2.34 -2.55 -29.12
C THR A 95 0.87 -2.22 -28.87
N GLY A 96 0.55 -1.40 -27.86
CA GLY A 96 -0.83 -1.12 -27.46
C GLY A 96 -1.60 -2.34 -26.96
N ASP A 97 -0.92 -3.33 -26.34
CA ASP A 97 -1.54 -4.55 -25.84
C ASP A 97 -2.32 -4.30 -24.52
N ALA A 98 -3.51 -3.72 -24.68
CA ALA A 98 -4.44 -3.49 -23.58
C ALA A 98 -4.83 -4.81 -22.86
N GLY A 99 -4.84 -5.93 -23.58
CA GLY A 99 -5.17 -7.24 -23.01
C GLY A 99 -4.11 -7.71 -22.01
N PHE A 100 -2.83 -7.57 -22.33
CA PHE A 100 -1.74 -7.85 -21.39
C PHE A 100 -1.83 -6.95 -20.16
N LEU A 101 -2.00 -5.64 -20.36
CA LEU A 101 -2.06 -4.68 -19.25
C LEU A 101 -3.21 -4.98 -18.29
N ALA A 102 -4.40 -5.29 -18.82
CA ALA A 102 -5.55 -5.66 -18.01
C ALA A 102 -5.31 -6.93 -17.18
N ARG A 103 -4.73 -7.97 -17.80
CA ARG A 103 -4.39 -9.22 -17.08
C ARG A 103 -3.31 -9.00 -16.03
N TRP A 104 -2.30 -8.19 -16.33
CA TRP A 104 -1.21 -7.87 -15.41
C TRP A 104 -1.71 -7.11 -14.17
N ILE A 105 -2.62 -6.14 -14.35
CA ILE A 105 -3.30 -5.44 -13.24
C ILE A 105 -4.16 -6.42 -12.43
N ALA A 106 -4.92 -7.29 -13.10
CA ALA A 106 -5.77 -8.28 -12.42
C ALA A 106 -4.94 -9.30 -11.61
N GLU A 107 -3.79 -9.73 -12.12
CA GLU A 107 -2.84 -10.60 -11.40
C GLU A 107 -2.33 -9.91 -10.12
N ALA A 108 -1.97 -8.63 -10.20
CA ALA A 108 -1.57 -7.85 -9.04
C ALA A 108 -2.70 -7.72 -8.00
N SER A 109 -3.94 -7.48 -8.45
CA SER A 109 -5.12 -7.48 -7.57
C SER A 109 -5.31 -8.82 -6.87
N GLY A 110 -5.22 -9.94 -7.59
CA GLY A 110 -5.30 -11.29 -7.02
C GLY A 110 -4.19 -11.57 -5.99
N ASN A 111 -2.96 -11.16 -6.26
CA ASN A 111 -1.84 -11.31 -5.32
C ASN A 111 -2.01 -10.44 -4.08
N ARG A 112 -2.51 -9.21 -4.21
CA ARG A 112 -2.86 -8.34 -3.07
C ARG A 112 -3.94 -8.99 -2.21
N ARG A 113 -4.98 -9.53 -2.84
CA ARG A 113 -6.06 -10.26 -2.16
C ARG A 113 -5.50 -11.40 -1.33
N ARG A 114 -4.65 -12.24 -1.93
CA ARG A 114 -3.95 -13.35 -1.24
C ARG A 114 -3.09 -12.88 -0.06
N MET A 115 -2.33 -11.80 -0.23
CA MET A 115 -1.50 -11.23 0.84
C MET A 115 -2.35 -10.83 2.04
N LEU A 116 -3.47 -10.12 1.79
CA LEU A 116 -4.41 -9.75 2.85
C LEU A 116 -5.06 -10.99 3.47
N THR A 117 -5.38 -12.02 2.68
CA THR A 117 -5.90 -13.29 3.19
C THR A 117 -4.97 -13.98 4.19
N GLN A 118 -3.66 -13.81 4.05
CA GLN A 118 -2.68 -14.39 4.97
C GLN A 118 -2.40 -13.51 6.18
N ALA A 119 -2.63 -12.20 6.08
CA ALA A 119 -2.31 -11.24 7.13
C ALA A 119 -3.38 -11.16 8.23
N TYR A 120 -4.62 -11.55 7.94
CA TYR A 120 -5.76 -11.45 8.85
C TYR A 120 -6.43 -12.81 9.05
N ASP A 121 -6.92 -13.09 10.27
CA ASP A 121 -7.49 -14.39 10.64
C ASP A 121 -8.81 -14.72 9.89
N GLN A 122 -9.63 -13.71 9.58
CA GLN A 122 -10.90 -13.85 8.84
C GLN A 122 -11.01 -12.84 7.69
N PRO A 123 -10.21 -13.00 6.64
CA PRO A 123 -10.07 -12.00 5.58
C PRO A 123 -11.31 -11.88 4.69
N GLY A 124 -12.10 -12.95 4.57
CA GLY A 124 -13.40 -12.92 3.88
C GLY A 124 -14.47 -12.14 4.63
N ALA A 125 -14.26 -11.87 5.93
CA ALA A 125 -15.14 -11.03 6.73
C ALA A 125 -14.71 -9.56 6.70
N LEU A 126 -13.51 -9.22 6.20
CA LEU A 126 -13.01 -7.84 6.25
C LEU A 126 -13.78 -6.93 5.30
N GLN A 127 -14.27 -5.84 5.87
CA GLN A 127 -14.94 -4.75 5.19
C GLN A 127 -14.06 -3.51 5.25
N ARG A 128 -14.04 -2.76 4.14
CA ARG A 128 -13.34 -1.50 4.01
C ARG A 128 -14.34 -0.37 4.08
N LEU A 129 -14.19 0.53 5.05
CA LEU A 129 -14.95 1.76 5.16
C LEU A 129 -14.07 2.91 4.68
N ARG A 130 -14.44 3.54 3.57
CA ARG A 130 -13.82 4.78 3.09
C ARG A 130 -14.65 5.95 3.62
N VAL A 131 -14.08 6.67 4.58
CA VAL A 131 -14.70 7.80 5.28
C VAL A 131 -14.08 9.10 4.75
N HIS A 132 -14.90 9.99 4.21
CA HIS A 132 -14.43 11.34 3.89
C HIS A 132 -14.30 12.16 5.18
N VAL A 133 -13.11 12.68 5.44
CA VAL A 133 -12.78 13.36 6.70
C VAL A 133 -12.25 14.78 6.46
N PRO A 134 -12.81 15.81 7.14
CA PRO A 134 -12.23 17.15 7.08
C PRO A 134 -10.92 17.22 7.86
N ASP A 135 -9.97 18.04 7.39
CA ASP A 135 -8.68 18.24 8.07
C ASP A 135 -8.82 19.26 9.21
N ARG A 136 -9.37 18.81 10.34
CA ARG A 136 -9.51 19.61 11.57
C ARG A 136 -9.21 18.78 12.82
N PRO A 137 -8.72 19.42 13.90
CA PRO A 137 -8.45 18.73 15.15
C PRO A 137 -9.67 17.95 15.68
N GLY A 138 -9.42 16.74 16.19
CA GLY A 138 -10.43 15.91 16.86
C GLY A 138 -11.24 14.99 15.95
N VAL A 139 -11.16 15.11 14.61
CA VAL A 139 -11.95 14.25 13.70
C VAL A 139 -11.61 12.77 13.86
N LEU A 140 -10.31 12.41 13.79
CA LEU A 140 -9.89 11.02 13.96
C LEU A 140 -10.20 10.49 15.36
N ALA A 141 -10.05 11.34 16.38
CA ALA A 141 -10.42 10.98 17.75
C ALA A 141 -11.92 10.70 17.87
N GLY A 142 -12.77 11.52 17.25
CA GLY A 142 -14.22 11.31 17.23
C GLY A 142 -14.61 10.00 16.56
N ILE A 143 -14.03 9.70 15.38
CA ILE A 143 -14.28 8.46 14.64
C ILE A 143 -13.85 7.25 15.48
N THR A 144 -12.62 7.25 16.01
CA THR A 144 -12.10 6.12 16.79
C THR A 144 -12.83 5.94 18.12
N GLN A 145 -13.24 7.01 18.79
CA GLN A 145 -14.07 6.95 20.00
C GLN A 145 -15.47 6.39 19.70
N ALA A 146 -16.08 6.79 18.59
CA ALA A 146 -17.39 6.30 18.17
C ALA A 146 -17.34 4.78 17.95
N LEU A 147 -16.39 4.30 17.14
CA LEU A 147 -16.21 2.87 16.88
C LEU A 147 -15.91 2.09 18.17
N GLY A 148 -15.04 2.63 19.03
CA GLY A 148 -14.70 2.03 20.32
C GLY A 148 -15.88 1.94 21.29
N ALA A 149 -16.77 2.94 21.33
CA ALA A 149 -17.96 2.93 22.18
C ALA A 149 -18.94 1.80 21.81
N GLU A 150 -19.03 1.48 20.52
CA GLU A 150 -19.83 0.38 19.97
C GLU A 150 -19.11 -0.97 19.97
N ARG A 151 -17.89 -1.01 20.55
CA ARG A 151 -17.00 -2.19 20.60
C ARG A 151 -16.64 -2.74 19.22
N ILE A 152 -16.56 -1.86 18.22
CA ILE A 152 -16.15 -2.23 16.86
C ILE A 152 -14.63 -2.11 16.77
N ASN A 153 -13.96 -3.23 16.47
CA ASN A 153 -12.51 -3.26 16.31
C ASN A 153 -12.09 -2.64 14.97
N ILE A 154 -10.94 -1.95 14.98
CA ILE A 154 -10.28 -1.47 13.76
C ILE A 154 -9.09 -2.41 13.51
N GLU A 155 -9.16 -3.18 12.44
CA GLU A 155 -8.09 -4.13 12.07
C GLU A 155 -6.88 -3.41 11.47
N ASP A 156 -7.15 -2.35 10.70
CA ASP A 156 -6.14 -1.49 10.08
C ASP A 156 -6.78 -0.15 9.70
N PHE A 157 -5.96 0.87 9.51
CA PHE A 157 -6.44 2.11 8.91
C PHE A 157 -5.34 2.84 8.13
N GLU A 158 -5.77 3.56 7.10
CA GLU A 158 -4.92 4.38 6.24
C GLU A 158 -5.56 5.75 6.08
N LEU A 159 -4.75 6.82 6.18
CA LEU A 159 -5.22 8.19 5.90
C LEU A 159 -4.55 8.72 4.64
N GLN A 160 -5.35 8.96 3.61
CA GLN A 160 -4.92 9.66 2.41
C GLN A 160 -5.29 11.13 2.53
N HIS A 161 -4.31 11.98 2.83
CA HIS A 161 -4.49 13.43 2.91
C HIS A 161 -4.43 14.06 1.51
N LEU A 162 -5.48 14.79 1.13
CA LEU A 162 -5.52 15.51 -0.15
C LEU A 162 -4.97 16.92 0.00
N SER A 163 -5.59 17.71 0.89
CA SER A 163 -5.21 19.09 1.21
C SER A 163 -6.01 19.60 2.42
N ARG A 164 -5.62 20.74 2.99
CA ARG A 164 -6.32 21.34 4.14
C ARG A 164 -7.79 21.70 3.84
N ASP A 165 -8.07 22.16 2.63
CA ASP A 165 -9.40 22.59 2.17
C ASP A 165 -10.30 21.42 1.75
N ARG A 166 -9.71 20.34 1.21
CA ARG A 166 -10.44 19.15 0.75
C ARG A 166 -10.43 18.00 1.76
N GLY A 167 -9.71 18.15 2.88
CA GLY A 167 -9.56 17.09 3.87
C GLY A 167 -8.82 15.88 3.32
N GLY A 168 -9.36 14.69 3.58
CA GLY A 168 -8.81 13.43 3.12
C GLY A 168 -9.81 12.29 3.15
N THR A 169 -9.31 11.10 2.86
CA THR A 169 -10.06 9.85 2.98
C THR A 169 -9.38 8.99 4.04
N LEU A 170 -10.10 8.70 5.12
CA LEU A 170 -9.72 7.69 6.10
C LEU A 170 -10.30 6.36 5.63
N THR A 171 -9.44 5.40 5.35
CA THR A 171 -9.83 4.02 5.10
C THR A 171 -9.69 3.25 6.41
N VAL A 172 -10.76 2.60 6.86
CA VAL A 172 -10.78 1.75 8.06
C VAL A 172 -11.13 0.33 7.63
N LEU A 173 -10.38 -0.66 8.11
CA LEU A 173 -10.71 -2.07 7.94
C LEU A 173 -11.42 -2.58 9.21
N VAL A 174 -12.59 -3.17 9.04
CA VAL A 174 -13.42 -3.72 10.11
C VAL A 174 -13.75 -5.18 9.77
N SER A 175 -13.65 -6.06 10.76
CA SER A 175 -14.05 -7.47 10.60
C SER A 175 -15.56 -7.62 10.75
N GLY A 176 -16.20 -8.30 9.79
CA GLY A 176 -17.62 -8.65 9.81
C GLY A 176 -18.51 -7.62 9.08
N GLU A 177 -19.45 -8.12 8.28
CA GLU A 177 -20.42 -7.29 7.57
C GLU A 177 -21.33 -6.48 8.51
N ASP A 178 -21.73 -7.09 9.63
CA ASP A 178 -22.63 -6.43 10.58
C ASP A 178 -21.94 -5.28 11.32
N ASP A 179 -20.70 -5.49 11.77
CA ASP A 179 -19.92 -4.44 12.42
C ASP A 179 -19.54 -3.32 11.45
N ALA A 180 -19.25 -3.65 10.19
CA ALA A 180 -19.01 -2.65 9.15
C ALA A 180 -20.25 -1.80 8.86
N ARG A 181 -21.43 -2.42 8.82
CA ARG A 181 -22.71 -1.72 8.63
C ARG A 181 -23.02 -0.82 9.82
N ARG A 182 -22.90 -1.34 11.05
CA ARG A 182 -23.04 -0.55 12.28
C ARG A 182 -22.06 0.62 12.33
N ALA A 183 -20.81 0.40 11.93
CA ALA A 183 -19.79 1.44 11.85
C ALA A 183 -20.16 2.52 10.82
N ALA A 184 -20.64 2.13 9.64
CA ALA A 184 -21.08 3.07 8.62
C ALA A 184 -22.26 3.91 9.12
N ASP A 185 -23.32 3.27 9.63
CA ASP A 185 -24.50 3.94 10.18
C ASP A 185 -24.12 4.93 11.30
N LEU A 186 -23.22 4.54 12.21
CA LEU A 186 -22.74 5.37 13.30
C LEU A 186 -21.99 6.61 12.80
N LEU A 187 -21.13 6.45 11.80
CA LEU A 187 -20.33 7.53 11.24
C LEU A 187 -21.18 8.47 10.36
N GLU A 188 -22.14 7.92 9.62
CA GLU A 188 -23.11 8.71 8.86
C GLU A 188 -24.01 9.55 9.77
N ALA A 189 -24.44 8.99 10.91
CA ALA A 189 -25.20 9.73 11.93
C ALA A 189 -24.40 10.90 12.54
N GLN A 190 -23.07 10.86 12.47
CA GLN A 190 -22.18 11.95 12.88
C GLN A 190 -21.85 12.94 11.75
N GLY A 191 -22.43 12.73 10.56
CA GLY A 191 -22.28 13.60 9.40
C GLY A 191 -21.09 13.29 8.50
N TYR A 192 -20.45 12.11 8.65
CA TYR A 192 -19.44 11.67 7.70
C TYR A 192 -20.09 10.99 6.49
N HIS A 193 -19.43 11.06 5.34
CA HIS A 193 -19.80 10.27 4.17
C HIS A 193 -18.97 8.99 4.15
N VAL A 194 -19.61 7.83 4.16
CA VAL A 194 -18.97 6.51 4.23
C VAL A 194 -19.31 5.69 3.00
N VAL A 195 -18.31 5.02 2.43
CA VAL A 195 -18.51 3.98 1.41
C VAL A 195 -17.96 2.67 1.94
N VAL A 196 -18.80 1.64 1.99
CA VAL A 196 -18.42 0.30 2.44
C VAL A 196 -18.22 -0.60 1.23
N ALA A 197 -17.14 -1.37 1.22
CA ALA A 197 -16.91 -2.43 0.24
C ALA A 197 -16.18 -3.61 0.91
N ALA A 198 -16.50 -4.83 0.50
CA ALA A 198 -15.73 -5.98 0.93
C ALA A 198 -14.28 -5.85 0.44
N VAL A 199 -13.31 -6.17 1.31
CA VAL A 199 -11.88 -6.08 0.97
C VAL A 199 -11.54 -6.97 -0.23
N LEU A 200 -12.29 -8.06 -0.42
CA LEU A 200 -12.07 -9.08 -1.43
C LEU A 200 -12.88 -8.90 -2.73
N ASP A 201 -13.71 -7.87 -2.89
CA ASP A 201 -14.60 -7.72 -4.07
C ASP A 201 -14.17 -6.62 -5.06
N GLU A 202 -13.04 -5.95 -4.82
CA GLU A 202 -12.32 -5.09 -5.80
C GLU A 202 -11.17 -5.84 -6.46
#